data_AF-A0A4P6JM77-F1
#
_entry.id   AF-A0A4P6JM77-F1
#
_cell.length_a   1.000
_cell.length_b   1.000
_cell.length_c   1.000
_cell.angle_alpha   90.00
_cell.angle_beta   90.00
_cell.angle_gamma   90.00
#
_symmetry.space_group_name_H-M   'P 1'
#
loop_
_entity.id
_entity.type
_entity.pdbx_description
1 polymer ?
#
loop_
_entity_poly.entity_id
_entity_poly.type
_entity_poly.pdbx_seq_one_letter_code
_entity_poly.pdbx_strand_id
1 'polypeptide(L)'
;MERQGEQGTLLTLDMVLLVLRANRQTCQVRAEVSLAQLATAMGKRKAERGKEHVMGLIELRLQDGQVATAFVYDPAGQTLAAGESALGVARRCGVLSWIVRPLPSTDKLPAPLPPGEPREGRKEEQSFSSQRPPAFPPRRTNLAYNGIDTLPRKHRQVLLLIDGKRGMDELCRILNCTPDQLNAICEDLRAWQLIKFPQNPR
;
A
#
# COMPACT_ATOMS: atom_id res chain seq x y z
N MET A 1 -13.84 3.59 24.75
CA MET A 1 -13.65 2.82 23.50
C MET A 1 -12.54 3.50 22.71
N GLU A 2 -11.29 3.13 22.97
CA GLU A 2 -10.14 3.63 22.23
C GLU A 2 -10.09 2.94 20.86
N ARG A 3 -10.02 3.74 19.78
CA ARG A 3 -9.88 3.23 18.41
C ARG A 3 -8.46 2.69 18.23
N GLN A 4 -8.22 1.46 18.69
CA GLN A 4 -6.97 0.74 18.44
C GLN A 4 -6.76 0.60 16.93
N GLY A 5 -5.80 1.34 16.38
CA GLY A 5 -5.32 1.15 15.01
C GLY A 5 -5.02 2.42 14.21
N GLU A 6 -5.34 3.61 14.69
CA GLU A 6 -5.02 4.85 13.97
C GLU A 6 -3.58 5.28 14.27
N GLN A 7 -2.64 4.81 13.44
CA GLN A 7 -1.26 5.30 13.48
C GLN A 7 -1.17 6.58 12.65
N GLY A 8 -0.95 7.71 13.32
CA GLY A 8 -0.58 8.97 12.68
C GLY A 8 0.90 8.95 12.30
N THR A 9 1.22 9.27 11.05
CA THR A 9 2.62 9.35 10.57
C THR A 9 2.92 10.75 10.06
N LEU A 10 4.04 11.33 10.49
CA LEU A 10 4.50 12.66 10.07
C LEU A 10 5.37 12.51 8.83
N LEU A 11 4.79 12.74 7.65
CA LEU A 11 5.45 12.54 6.36
C LEU A 11 4.98 13.59 5.34
N THR A 12 5.79 13.82 4.30
CA THR A 12 5.31 14.57 3.13
C THR A 12 4.35 13.72 2.31
N LEU A 13 3.46 14.37 1.53
CA LEU A 13 2.53 13.64 0.67
C LEU A 13 3.25 12.65 -0.26
N ASP A 14 4.34 13.06 -0.90
CA ASP A 14 5.04 12.22 -1.87
C ASP A 14 5.67 10.97 -1.21
N MET A 15 6.15 11.07 0.04
CA MET A 15 6.63 9.90 0.80
C MET A 15 5.48 8.94 1.13
N VAL A 16 4.32 9.47 1.56
CA VAL A 16 3.15 8.63 1.84
C VAL A 16 2.68 7.92 0.57
N LEU A 17 2.54 8.65 -0.53
CA LEU A 17 2.14 8.07 -1.81
C LEU A 17 3.16 7.04 -2.33
N LEU A 18 4.46 7.29 -2.13
CA LEU A 18 5.51 6.33 -2.48
C LEU A 18 5.35 5.01 -1.72
N VAL A 19 5.18 5.07 -0.40
CA VAL A 19 5.00 3.89 0.45
C VAL A 19 3.71 3.13 0.11
N LEU A 20 2.60 3.85 -0.08
CA LEU A 20 1.32 3.23 -0.42
C LEU A 20 1.31 2.62 -1.82
N ARG A 21 1.98 3.26 -2.79
CA ARG A 21 2.17 2.76 -4.16
C ARG A 21 3.04 1.50 -4.18
N ALA A 22 4.16 1.51 -3.45
CA ALA A 22 5.04 0.35 -3.34
C ALA A 22 4.29 -0.89 -2.82
N ASN A 23 3.27 -0.66 -1.99
CA ASN A 23 2.47 -1.71 -1.38
C ASN A 23 1.14 -2.00 -2.07
N ARG A 24 0.82 -1.29 -3.17
CA ARG A 24 -0.44 -1.45 -3.90
C ARG A 24 -1.67 -1.43 -2.98
N GLN A 25 -1.65 -0.56 -1.97
CA GLN A 25 -2.70 -0.52 -0.96
C GLN A 25 -3.93 0.22 -1.47
N THR A 26 -5.10 -0.33 -1.16
CA THR A 26 -6.39 0.35 -1.30
C THR A 26 -6.78 0.88 0.07
N CYS A 27 -6.71 2.21 0.25
CA CYS A 27 -6.88 2.84 1.54
C CYS A 27 -7.38 4.28 1.41
N GLN A 28 -7.96 4.79 2.49
CA GLN A 28 -8.25 6.21 2.65
C GLN A 28 -7.18 6.84 3.53
N VAL A 29 -6.64 7.97 3.09
CA VAL A 29 -5.61 8.71 3.79
C VAL A 29 -6.16 10.08 4.12
N ARG A 30 -6.00 10.50 5.37
CA ARG A 30 -6.52 11.78 5.87
C ARG A 30 -5.41 12.56 6.55
N ALA A 31 -5.40 13.87 6.39
CA ALA A 31 -4.59 14.76 7.20
C ALA A 31 -5.40 15.98 7.62
N GLU A 32 -5.24 16.36 8.88
CA GLU A 32 -5.76 17.62 9.39
C GLU A 32 -4.70 18.71 9.20
N VAL A 33 -5.12 19.88 8.74
CA VAL A 33 -4.20 20.97 8.42
C VAL A 33 -4.84 22.30 8.79
N SER A 34 -4.05 23.27 9.24
CA SER A 34 -4.61 24.59 9.59
C SER A 34 -5.12 25.32 8.34
N LEU A 35 -6.20 26.09 8.47
CA LEU A 35 -6.71 26.92 7.37
C LEU A 35 -5.68 27.96 6.89
N ALA A 36 -4.81 28.44 7.78
CA ALA A 36 -3.72 29.35 7.41
C ALA A 36 -2.73 28.69 6.44
N GLN A 37 -2.34 27.44 6.70
CA GLN A 37 -1.51 26.65 5.80
C GLN A 37 -2.22 26.36 4.49
N LEU A 38 -3.51 26.00 4.52
CA LEU A 38 -4.31 25.79 3.31
C LEU A 38 -4.42 27.05 2.44
N ALA A 39 -4.69 28.20 3.06
CA ALA A 39 -4.77 29.49 2.36
C ALA A 39 -3.43 29.83 1.68
N THR A 40 -2.32 29.61 2.39
CA THR A 40 -0.96 29.80 1.87
C THR A 40 -0.68 28.86 0.70
N ALA A 41 -1.00 27.56 0.83
CA ALA A 41 -0.83 26.55 -0.21
C ALA A 41 -1.69 26.83 -1.46
N MET A 42 -2.88 27.39 -1.28
CA MET A 42 -3.77 27.84 -2.36
C MET A 42 -3.34 29.18 -3.01
N GLY A 43 -2.31 29.85 -2.49
CA GLY A 43 -1.86 31.14 -3.00
C GLY A 43 -2.79 32.33 -2.69
N LYS A 44 -3.72 32.18 -1.73
CA LYS A 44 -4.59 33.27 -1.30
C LYS A 44 -3.80 34.19 -0.37
N ARG A 45 -3.44 35.39 -0.86
CA ARG A 45 -2.54 36.35 -0.18
C ARG A 45 -3.07 36.99 1.11
N LYS A 46 -4.34 36.76 1.48
CA LYS A 46 -4.94 37.38 2.67
C LYS A 46 -5.57 36.31 3.54
N ALA A 47 -4.78 35.74 4.45
CA ALA A 47 -5.32 34.98 5.57
C ALA A 47 -6.01 35.97 6.51
N GLU A 48 -7.29 35.76 6.80
CA GLU A 48 -7.99 36.56 7.81
C GLU A 48 -7.34 36.31 9.17
N ARG A 49 -6.80 37.37 9.78
CA ARG A 49 -6.28 37.35 11.15
C ARG A 49 -7.42 36.88 12.07
N GLY A 50 -7.25 35.74 12.72
CA GLY A 50 -8.22 35.15 13.65
C GLY A 50 -8.62 33.69 13.37
N LYS A 51 -8.23 33.11 12.23
CA LYS A 51 -8.57 31.71 11.88
C LYS A 51 -7.40 30.71 12.06
N GLU A 52 -6.46 30.98 12.97
CA GLU A 52 -5.28 30.11 13.16
C GLU A 52 -5.62 28.74 13.75
N HIS A 53 -6.66 28.65 14.58
CA HIS A 53 -7.06 27.38 15.21
C HIS A 53 -8.03 26.54 14.40
N VAL A 54 -8.43 27.03 13.23
CA VAL A 54 -9.48 26.38 12.45
C VAL A 54 -8.84 25.34 11.51
N MET A 55 -9.20 24.07 11.69
CA MET A 55 -8.61 22.94 10.98
C MET A 55 -9.46 22.55 9.76
N GLY A 56 -8.81 22.47 8.60
CA GLY A 56 -9.35 21.81 7.41
C GLY A 56 -8.92 20.33 7.34
N LEU A 57 -9.56 19.59 6.44
CA LEU A 57 -9.31 18.17 6.24
C LEU A 57 -8.88 17.92 4.79
N ILE A 58 -7.76 17.23 4.61
CA ILE A 58 -7.34 16.68 3.33
C ILE A 58 -7.70 15.20 3.33
N GLU A 59 -8.50 14.77 2.35
CA GLU A 59 -8.89 13.36 2.17
C GLU A 59 -8.41 12.86 0.81
N LEU A 60 -7.73 11.73 0.82
CA LEU A 60 -7.26 11.02 -0.36
C LEU A 60 -7.82 9.60 -0.32
N ARG A 61 -8.31 9.11 -1.44
CA ARG A 61 -8.65 7.70 -1.63
C ARG A 61 -7.68 7.11 -2.62
N LEU A 62 -7.04 6.03 -2.21
CA LEU A 62 -6.14 5.27 -3.04
C LEU A 62 -6.76 3.93 -3.40
N GLN A 63 -6.55 3.50 -4.65
CA GLN A 63 -6.92 2.21 -5.17
C GLN A 63 -5.70 1.61 -5.86
N ASP A 64 -5.30 0.41 -5.44
CA ASP A 64 -4.10 -0.27 -5.95
C ASP A 64 -2.82 0.61 -5.88
N GLY A 65 -2.71 1.43 -4.83
CA GLY A 65 -1.58 2.34 -4.64
C GLY A 65 -1.57 3.59 -5.55
N GLN A 66 -2.63 3.83 -6.32
CA GLN A 66 -2.83 5.06 -7.09
C GLN A 66 -3.91 5.93 -6.47
N VAL A 67 -3.79 7.26 -6.58
CA VAL A 67 -4.80 8.19 -6.07
C VAL A 67 -6.02 8.15 -6.98
N ALA A 68 -7.14 7.62 -6.48
CA ALA A 68 -8.42 7.60 -7.18
C ALA A 68 -9.16 8.92 -7.03
N THR A 69 -9.21 9.47 -5.81
CA THR A 69 -9.83 10.77 -5.53
C THR A 69 -9.05 11.56 -4.50
N ALA A 70 -9.09 12.89 -4.60
CA ALA A 70 -8.47 13.81 -3.67
C ALA A 70 -9.40 14.99 -3.40
N PHE A 71 -9.59 15.33 -2.13
CA PHE A 71 -10.46 16.43 -1.70
C PHE A 71 -9.81 17.21 -0.55
N VAL A 72 -10.05 18.51 -0.55
CA VAL A 72 -9.75 19.38 0.59
C VAL A 72 -11.06 19.98 1.06
N TYR A 73 -11.38 19.77 2.33
CA TYR A 73 -12.57 20.29 2.98
C TYR A 73 -12.21 21.39 3.97
N ASP A 74 -13.08 22.37 4.06
CA ASP A 74 -13.09 23.30 5.18
C ASP A 74 -13.76 22.63 6.42
N PRO A 75 -13.77 23.31 7.59
CA PRO A 75 -14.43 22.78 8.79
C PRO A 75 -15.95 22.65 8.66
N ALA A 76 -16.58 23.37 7.71
CA ALA A 76 -18.00 23.26 7.43
C ALA A 76 -18.32 22.08 6.50
N GLY A 77 -17.30 21.33 6.05
CA GLY A 77 -17.45 20.23 5.09
C GLY A 77 -17.57 20.69 3.63
N GLN A 78 -17.37 21.98 3.34
CA GLN A 78 -17.35 22.51 1.99
C GLN A 78 -16.04 22.15 1.29
N THR A 79 -16.14 21.63 0.06
CA THR A 79 -14.98 21.32 -0.78
C THR A 79 -14.28 22.60 -1.26
N LEU A 80 -13.06 22.82 -0.80
CA LEU A 80 -12.19 23.93 -1.21
C LEU A 80 -11.41 23.61 -2.51
N ALA A 81 -11.00 22.35 -2.67
CA ALA A 81 -10.29 21.85 -3.84
C ALA A 81 -10.58 20.37 -4.06
N ALA A 82 -10.49 19.91 -5.31
CA ALA A 82 -10.69 18.51 -5.70
C ALA A 82 -9.67 18.08 -6.77
N GLY A 83 -9.44 16.77 -6.88
CA GLY A 83 -8.56 16.16 -7.89
C GLY A 83 -7.11 16.64 -7.80
N GLU A 84 -6.50 16.96 -8.94
CA GLU A 84 -5.09 17.38 -9.00
C GLU A 84 -4.83 18.69 -8.26
N SER A 85 -5.82 19.60 -8.21
CA SER A 85 -5.70 20.83 -7.43
C SER A 85 -5.56 20.54 -5.93
N ALA A 86 -6.36 19.60 -5.41
CA ALA A 86 -6.25 19.13 -4.02
C ALA A 86 -4.87 18.50 -3.73
N LEU A 87 -4.36 17.68 -4.65
CA LEU A 87 -3.00 17.12 -4.55
C LEU A 87 -1.92 18.21 -4.53
N GLY A 88 -2.04 19.20 -5.41
CA GLY A 88 -1.12 20.34 -5.46
C GLY A 88 -1.13 21.20 -4.19
N VAL A 89 -2.29 21.33 -3.54
CA VAL A 89 -2.42 21.98 -2.22
C VAL A 89 -1.74 21.14 -1.15
N ALA A 90 -2.05 19.84 -1.09
CA ALA A 90 -1.47 18.92 -0.11
C ALA A 90 0.07 18.84 -0.19
N ARG A 91 0.66 18.84 -1.39
CA ARG A 91 2.12 18.90 -1.58
C ARG A 91 2.71 20.19 -1.01
N ARG A 92 2.04 21.32 -1.24
CA ARG A 92 2.49 22.65 -0.78
C ARG A 92 2.38 22.84 0.74
N CYS A 93 1.56 22.05 1.42
CA CYS A 93 1.48 22.06 2.87
C CYS A 93 2.72 21.43 3.56
N GLY A 94 3.55 20.68 2.84
CA GLY A 94 4.79 20.10 3.39
C GLY A 94 4.57 18.81 4.19
N VAL A 95 5.11 18.76 5.41
CA VAL A 95 4.99 17.61 6.30
C VAL A 95 3.67 17.70 7.07
N LEU A 96 2.85 16.65 6.98
CA LEU A 96 1.55 16.56 7.64
C LEU A 96 1.44 15.28 8.46
N SER A 97 0.52 15.27 9.43
CA SER A 97 0.14 14.05 10.16
C SER A 97 -0.91 13.29 9.37
N TRP A 98 -0.51 12.19 8.77
CA TRP A 98 -1.37 11.35 7.94
C TRP A 98 -1.93 10.17 8.74
N ILE A 99 -3.24 10.01 8.67
CA ILE A 99 -3.98 8.87 9.20
C ILE A 99 -4.36 7.99 8.00
N VAL A 100 -3.82 6.77 7.98
CA VAL A 100 -4.10 5.78 6.95
C VAL A 100 -5.14 4.79 7.46
N ARG A 101 -6.29 4.74 6.80
CA ARG A 101 -7.37 3.77 7.08
C ARG A 101 -7.48 2.80 5.92
N PRO A 102 -7.24 1.48 6.12
CA PRO A 102 -7.50 0.47 5.11
C PRO A 102 -8.96 0.55 4.68
N LEU A 103 -9.22 0.63 3.37
CA LEU A 103 -10.58 0.43 2.89
C LEU A 103 -10.80 -1.07 2.79
N PRO A 104 -11.91 -1.62 3.30
CA PRO A 104 -12.26 -2.99 2.99
C PRO A 104 -12.37 -3.08 1.47
N SER A 105 -11.51 -3.89 0.85
CA SER A 105 -11.60 -4.15 -0.59
C SER A 105 -13.01 -4.66 -0.86
N THR A 106 -13.81 -3.83 -1.53
CA THR A 106 -15.17 -4.19 -1.97
C THR A 106 -15.17 -5.28 -3.05
N ASP A 107 -14.01 -5.86 -3.36
CA ASP A 107 -13.83 -7.04 -4.22
C ASP A 107 -14.57 -8.30 -3.77
N LYS A 108 -15.21 -8.28 -2.59
CA LYS A 108 -16.34 -9.17 -2.37
C LYS A 108 -17.55 -8.62 -3.11
N LEU A 109 -17.53 -8.74 -4.43
CA LEU A 109 -18.76 -8.85 -5.21
C LEU A 109 -19.66 -9.83 -4.45
N PRO A 110 -20.94 -9.49 -4.20
CA PRO A 110 -21.86 -10.44 -3.62
C PRO A 110 -21.76 -11.72 -4.43
N ALA A 111 -21.52 -12.84 -3.75
CA ALA A 111 -21.51 -14.15 -4.39
C ALA A 111 -22.74 -14.20 -5.30
N PRO A 112 -22.60 -14.63 -6.58
CA PRO A 112 -23.74 -14.74 -7.47
C PRO A 112 -24.83 -15.47 -6.71
N LEU A 113 -26.01 -14.83 -6.62
CA LEU A 113 -27.18 -15.40 -5.97
C LEU A 113 -27.32 -16.85 -6.46
N PRO A 114 -27.66 -17.81 -5.57
CA PRO A 114 -27.90 -19.18 -5.99
C PRO A 114 -28.88 -19.15 -7.17
N PRO A 115 -28.63 -19.92 -8.23
CA PRO A 115 -29.46 -19.87 -9.43
C PRO A 115 -30.92 -20.11 -9.04
N GLY A 116 -31.70 -19.03 -9.12
CA GLY A 116 -33.15 -19.12 -9.09
C GLY A 116 -33.60 -20.02 -10.23
N GLU A 117 -34.64 -20.78 -9.95
CA GLU A 117 -35.27 -21.83 -10.74
C GLU A 117 -35.32 -21.59 -12.27
N PRO A 118 -35.24 -22.66 -13.07
CA PRO A 118 -35.07 -22.58 -14.51
C PRO A 118 -36.28 -21.94 -15.18
N ARG A 119 -36.10 -20.74 -15.74
CA ARG A 119 -36.96 -20.26 -16.84
C ARG A 119 -36.43 -20.88 -18.14
N GLU A 120 -37.18 -21.85 -18.64
CA GLU A 120 -36.95 -22.47 -19.94
C GLU A 120 -36.99 -21.44 -21.07
N GLY A 121 -36.01 -21.56 -21.97
CA GLY A 121 -36.08 -21.05 -23.33
C GLY A 121 -35.29 -19.77 -23.58
N ARG A 122 -34.04 -19.90 -24.09
CA ARG A 122 -33.72 -19.65 -25.51
C ARG A 122 -32.23 -19.95 -25.78
N LYS A 123 -31.99 -20.47 -26.97
CA LYS A 123 -30.78 -21.13 -27.47
C LYS A 123 -29.58 -20.20 -27.72
N GLU A 124 -28.42 -20.81 -27.49
CA GLU A 124 -27.16 -20.76 -28.26
C GLU A 124 -26.57 -19.38 -28.59
N GLU A 125 -25.43 -19.07 -27.95
CA GLU A 125 -24.28 -18.49 -28.65
C GLU A 125 -22.96 -18.71 -27.89
N GLN A 126 -22.13 -19.56 -28.52
CA GLN A 126 -20.66 -19.65 -28.53
C GLN A 126 -19.85 -19.29 -27.28
N SER A 127 -19.39 -20.34 -26.61
CA SER A 127 -18.37 -20.30 -25.56
C SER A 127 -16.96 -20.11 -26.14
N PHE A 128 -16.40 -18.91 -25.99
CA PHE A 128 -14.95 -18.71 -26.10
C PHE A 128 -14.29 -19.00 -24.75
N SER A 129 -13.56 -20.12 -24.69
CA SER A 129 -12.67 -20.52 -23.60
C SER A 129 -11.58 -19.46 -23.40
N SER A 130 -11.85 -18.49 -22.53
CA SER A 130 -10.83 -17.58 -22.00
C SER A 130 -10.09 -18.33 -20.89
N GLN A 131 -8.94 -18.91 -21.24
CA GLN A 131 -8.00 -19.46 -20.26
C GLN A 131 -7.57 -18.34 -19.32
N ARG A 132 -8.19 -18.32 -18.13
CA ARG A 132 -7.85 -17.42 -17.04
C ARG A 132 -6.42 -17.77 -16.59
N PRO A 133 -5.45 -16.85 -16.65
CA PRO A 133 -4.11 -17.12 -16.15
C PRO A 133 -4.22 -17.50 -14.66
N PRO A 134 -3.44 -18.50 -14.19
CA PRO A 134 -3.50 -18.95 -12.81
C PRO A 134 -3.24 -17.76 -11.87
N ALA A 135 -4.15 -17.57 -10.92
CA ALA A 135 -4.05 -16.54 -9.89
C ALA A 135 -2.83 -16.83 -9.01
N PHE A 136 -1.69 -16.22 -9.32
CA PHE A 136 -0.54 -16.26 -8.44
C PHE A 136 -0.86 -15.45 -7.18
N PRO A 137 -0.73 -16.03 -5.97
CA PRO A 137 -0.96 -15.29 -4.74
C PRO A 137 0.05 -14.13 -4.64
N PRO A 138 -0.38 -12.93 -4.22
CA PRO A 138 0.51 -11.78 -4.12
C PRO A 138 1.65 -12.07 -3.14
N ARG A 139 2.90 -11.84 -3.58
CA ARG A 139 4.09 -11.92 -2.74
C ARG A 139 3.94 -10.97 -1.56
N ARG A 140 3.72 -11.53 -0.37
CA ARG A 140 3.84 -10.80 0.89
C ARG A 140 5.31 -10.77 1.30
N THR A 141 6.04 -9.78 0.84
CA THR A 141 7.33 -9.44 1.47
C THR A 141 7.54 -7.94 1.35
N ASN A 142 6.81 -7.21 2.19
CA ASN A 142 7.07 -5.81 2.44
C ASN A 142 8.29 -5.72 3.37
N LEU A 143 9.46 -6.11 2.85
CA LEU A 143 10.75 -5.80 3.44
C LEU A 143 11.04 -4.35 3.06
N ALA A 144 10.51 -3.43 3.87
CA ALA A 144 10.92 -2.03 3.84
C ALA A 144 12.37 -1.95 4.33
N TYR A 145 13.33 -2.29 3.47
CA TYR A 145 14.75 -2.28 3.80
C TYR A 145 15.51 -1.39 2.82
N ASN A 146 15.73 -0.15 3.25
CA ASN A 146 16.76 0.73 2.72
C ASN A 146 18.11 0.01 2.90
N GLY A 147 18.59 -0.70 1.88
CA GLY A 147 19.84 -1.47 1.97
C GLY A 147 19.85 -2.81 1.21
N ILE A 148 18.74 -3.26 0.61
CA ILE A 148 18.77 -4.47 -0.23
C ILE A 148 19.72 -4.29 -1.43
N ASP A 149 19.79 -3.09 -1.99
CA ASP A 149 20.61 -2.79 -3.16
C ASP A 149 22.12 -2.85 -2.90
N THR A 150 22.55 -2.74 -1.63
CA THR A 150 23.97 -2.89 -1.25
C THR A 150 24.40 -4.33 -1.06
N LEU A 151 23.46 -5.29 -1.04
CA LEU A 151 23.78 -6.70 -0.84
C LEU A 151 24.40 -7.33 -2.09
N PRO A 152 25.31 -8.32 -1.95
CA PRO A 152 25.78 -9.09 -3.10
C PRO A 152 24.62 -9.75 -3.84
N ARG A 153 24.78 -9.91 -5.16
CA ARG A 153 23.70 -10.38 -6.06
C ARG A 153 23.09 -11.71 -5.60
N LYS A 154 23.91 -12.68 -5.17
CA LYS A 154 23.42 -13.98 -4.70
C LYS A 154 22.58 -13.86 -3.42
N HIS A 155 23.00 -13.04 -2.45
CA HIS A 155 22.25 -12.78 -1.22
C HIS A 155 20.86 -12.20 -1.50
N ARG A 156 20.75 -11.24 -2.44
CA ARG A 156 19.45 -10.71 -2.87
C ARG A 156 18.54 -11.79 -3.48
N GLN A 157 19.10 -12.65 -4.32
CA GLN A 157 18.33 -13.72 -4.95
C GLN A 157 17.81 -14.73 -3.91
N VAL A 158 18.65 -15.10 -2.94
CA VAL A 158 18.24 -15.94 -1.80
C VAL A 158 17.10 -15.26 -1.03
N LEU A 159 17.26 -13.99 -0.66
CA LEU A 159 16.24 -13.23 0.08
C LEU A 159 14.88 -13.18 -0.65
N LEU A 160 14.89 -13.07 -1.98
CA LEU A 160 13.67 -13.05 -2.81
C LEU A 160 13.00 -14.42 -2.95
N LEU A 161 13.74 -15.51 -2.76
CA LEU A 161 13.27 -16.89 -2.95
C LEU A 161 12.91 -17.59 -1.63
N ILE A 162 13.40 -17.12 -0.49
CA ILE A 162 13.01 -17.62 0.84
C ILE A 162 11.59 -17.13 1.15
N ASP A 163 10.60 -17.93 0.75
CA ASP A 163 9.18 -17.73 1.04
C ASP A 163 8.62 -18.75 2.05
N GLY A 164 9.48 -19.63 2.57
CA GLY A 164 9.12 -20.71 3.49
C GLY A 164 8.42 -21.91 2.83
N LYS A 165 8.24 -21.91 1.49
CA LYS A 165 7.60 -23.01 0.76
C LYS A 165 8.60 -23.95 0.09
N ARG A 166 9.79 -23.44 -0.22
CA ARG A 166 10.85 -24.18 -0.92
C ARG A 166 11.84 -24.78 0.06
N GLY A 167 12.25 -26.01 -0.20
CA GLY A 167 13.34 -26.66 0.52
C GLY A 167 14.72 -26.15 0.08
N MET A 168 15.75 -26.42 0.89
CA MET A 168 17.13 -25.99 0.61
C MET A 168 17.67 -26.58 -0.70
N ASP A 169 17.35 -27.86 -1.02
CA ASP A 169 17.81 -28.51 -2.25
C ASP A 169 17.26 -27.84 -3.51
N GLU A 170 16.01 -27.37 -3.46
CA GLU A 170 15.37 -26.65 -4.56
C GLU A 170 16.02 -25.28 -4.78
N LEU A 171 16.32 -24.57 -3.68
CA LEU A 171 17.04 -23.29 -3.73
C LEU A 171 18.45 -23.46 -4.33
N CYS A 172 19.18 -24.51 -3.95
CA CYS A 172 20.49 -24.83 -4.52
C CYS A 172 20.42 -25.00 -6.04
N ARG A 173 19.41 -25.73 -6.54
CA ARG A 173 19.18 -25.95 -7.97
C ARG A 173 18.85 -24.66 -8.71
N ILE A 174 17.97 -23.81 -8.17
CA ILE A 174 17.55 -22.56 -8.81
C ILE A 174 18.71 -21.56 -8.88
N LEU A 175 19.54 -21.50 -7.82
CA LEU A 175 20.63 -20.53 -7.69
C LEU A 175 21.96 -21.04 -8.27
N ASN A 176 21.99 -22.28 -8.79
CA ASN A 176 23.19 -22.95 -9.26
C ASN A 176 24.34 -22.82 -8.26
N CYS A 177 24.10 -23.23 -7.01
CA CYS A 177 25.09 -23.18 -5.94
C CYS A 177 25.10 -24.48 -5.12
N THR A 178 26.22 -24.73 -4.45
CA THR A 178 26.34 -25.89 -3.55
C THR A 178 25.62 -25.63 -2.22
N PRO A 179 25.19 -26.68 -1.51
CA PRO A 179 24.53 -26.52 -0.21
C PRO A 179 25.39 -25.75 0.81
N ASP A 180 26.71 -25.92 0.79
CA ASP A 180 27.62 -25.19 1.67
C ASP A 180 27.62 -23.68 1.38
N GLN A 181 27.59 -23.30 0.09
CA GLN A 181 27.50 -21.89 -0.30
C GLN A 181 26.16 -21.28 0.12
N LEU A 182 25.06 -22.03 -0.05
CA LEU A 182 23.74 -21.56 0.36
C LEU A 182 23.67 -21.37 1.88
N ASN A 183 24.24 -22.29 2.66
CA ASN A 183 24.33 -22.17 4.11
C ASN A 183 25.14 -20.94 4.54
N ALA A 184 26.31 -20.70 3.91
CA ALA A 184 27.10 -19.49 4.18
C ALA A 184 26.31 -18.21 3.90
N ILE A 185 25.58 -18.13 2.77
CA ILE A 185 24.73 -16.98 2.44
C ILE A 185 23.60 -16.81 3.47
N CYS A 186 22.99 -17.91 3.93
CA CYS A 186 21.96 -17.87 4.97
C CYS A 186 22.50 -17.40 6.33
N GLU A 187 23.73 -17.79 6.70
CA GLU A 187 24.38 -17.29 7.92
C GLU A 187 24.69 -15.79 7.82
N ASP A 188 25.20 -15.31 6.68
CA ASP A 188 25.42 -13.87 6.46
C ASP A 188 24.11 -13.07 6.59
N LEU A 189 23.04 -13.53 5.91
CA LEU A 189 21.72 -12.91 5.97
C LEU A 189 21.14 -12.92 7.39
N ARG A 190 21.44 -13.96 8.18
CA ARG A 190 21.04 -14.06 9.60
C ARG A 190 21.85 -13.09 10.46
N ALA A 191 23.15 -12.96 10.24
CA ALA A 191 24.02 -12.01 10.94
C ALA A 191 23.56 -10.56 10.71
N TRP A 192 23.07 -10.23 9.51
CA TRP A 192 22.44 -8.95 9.18
C TRP A 192 20.99 -8.82 9.66
N GLN A 193 20.46 -9.82 10.37
CA GLN A 193 19.09 -9.87 10.89
C GLN A 193 17.99 -9.75 9.82
N LEU A 194 18.29 -10.14 8.56
CA LEU A 194 17.33 -10.09 7.45
C LEU A 194 16.42 -11.32 7.41
N ILE A 195 16.87 -12.45 7.96
CA ILE A 195 16.09 -13.69 8.08
C ILE A 195 16.16 -14.25 9.49
N LYS A 196 15.08 -14.90 9.93
CA LYS A 196 15.01 -15.65 11.19
C LYS A 196 14.58 -17.07 10.89
N PHE A 197 15.34 -18.05 11.35
CA PHE A 197 14.92 -19.45 11.30
C PHE A 197 14.13 -19.76 12.57
N PRO A 198 12.99 -20.46 12.46
CA PRO A 198 12.32 -20.96 13.65
C PRO A 198 13.31 -21.86 14.39
N GLN A 199 13.67 -21.49 15.61
CA GLN A 199 14.38 -22.41 16.49
C GLN A 199 13.44 -23.57 16.73
N ASN A 200 13.76 -24.73 16.17
CA ASN A 200 12.94 -25.92 16.39
C ASN A 200 13.08 -26.25 17.88
N PRO A 201 12.00 -26.14 18.69
CA PRO A 201 12.08 -26.56 20.08
C PRO A 201 12.35 -28.07 20.06
N ARG A 202 13.48 -28.47 20.64
CA ARG A 202 13.82 -29.89 20.83
C ARG A 202 12.86 -30.54 21.80
#